data_AF-A0A7S0JB46-F1
#
_entry.id   AF-A0A7S0JB46-F1
#
_cell.length_a   1.000
_cell.length_b   1.000
_cell.length_c   1.000
_cell.angle_alpha   90.00
_cell.angle_beta   90.00
_cell.angle_gamma   90.00
#
_symmetry.space_group_name_H-M   'P 1'
#
loop_
_entity.id
_entity.type
_entity.pdbx_description
1 polymer ?
#
loop_
_entity_poly.entity_id
_entity_poly.type
_entity_poly.pdbx_seq_one_letter_code
_entity_poly.pdbx_strand_id
1 'polypeptide(L)'
;RPSPLEKGVAMFIAFTFFGSMPLLGFFLAAAISARFGMAAGTADFFLLSIAITAVTLFLLGTIKSTFGSGTWWSSGLEVSAIGGIAASVAYFSASWVKVLIGD
;
A
#
# COMPACT_ATOMS: atom_id res chain seq x y z
N ARG A 1 23.31 14.28 -15.82
CA ARG A 1 21.94 13.73 -16.00
C ARG A 1 22.05 12.23 -15.77
N PRO A 2 21.23 11.62 -14.91
CA PRO A 2 21.28 10.17 -14.71
C PRO A 2 20.98 9.46 -16.04
N SER A 3 21.77 8.43 -16.32
CA SER A 3 21.64 7.51 -17.44
C SER A 3 20.31 6.75 -17.39
N PRO A 4 19.83 6.22 -18.53
CA PRO A 4 18.59 5.43 -18.56
C PRO A 4 18.58 4.25 -17.58
N LEU A 5 19.74 3.58 -17.43
CA LEU A 5 19.89 2.44 -16.53
C LEU A 5 19.71 2.86 -15.06
N GLU A 6 20.33 3.95 -14.64
CA GLU A 6 20.21 4.47 -13.26
C GLU A 6 18.75 4.80 -12.91
N LYS A 7 18.00 5.40 -13.85
CA LYS A 7 16.57 5.69 -13.65
C LYS A 7 15.74 4.42 -13.53
N GLY A 8 16.02 3.43 -14.38
CA GLY A 8 15.31 2.14 -14.36
C GLY A 8 15.53 1.39 -13.05
N VAL A 9 16.78 1.32 -12.58
CA VAL A 9 17.12 0.68 -11.30
C VAL A 9 16.46 1.40 -10.13
N ALA A 10 16.49 2.75 -10.12
CA ALA A 10 15.83 3.53 -9.07
C ALA A 10 14.32 3.26 -9.00
N MET A 11 13.63 3.24 -10.16
CA MET A 11 12.20 2.93 -10.24
C MET A 11 11.89 1.51 -9.78
N PHE A 12 12.69 0.52 -10.21
CA PHE A 12 12.49 -0.88 -9.83
C PHE A 12 12.61 -1.09 -8.32
N ILE A 13 13.66 -0.54 -7.71
CA ILE A 13 13.88 -0.64 -6.26
C ILE A 13 12.74 0.05 -5.51
N ALA A 14 12.38 1.28 -5.91
CA ALA A 14 11.29 2.02 -5.28
C ALA A 14 9.96 1.26 -5.38
N PHE A 15 9.60 0.77 -6.57
CA PHE A 15 8.37 0.02 -6.78
C PHE A 15 8.33 -1.27 -5.97
N THR A 16 9.42 -2.02 -5.93
CA THR A 16 9.51 -3.28 -5.17
C THR A 16 9.39 -3.00 -3.67
N PHE A 17 10.10 -2.00 -3.16
CA PHE A 17 10.10 -1.66 -1.75
C PHE A 17 8.72 -1.16 -1.30
N PHE A 18 8.19 -0.11 -1.92
CA PHE A 18 6.89 0.46 -1.54
C PHE A 18 5.73 -0.47 -1.89
N GLY A 19 5.81 -1.21 -3.00
CA GLY A 19 4.79 -2.19 -3.39
C GLY A 19 4.72 -3.41 -2.46
N SER A 20 5.78 -3.69 -1.70
CA SER A 20 5.78 -4.76 -0.68
C SER A 20 5.15 -4.36 0.66
N MET A 21 4.89 -3.07 0.90
CA MET A 21 4.37 -2.59 2.19
C MET A 21 3.01 -3.19 2.61
N PRO A 22 2.04 -3.43 1.70
CA PRO A 22 0.82 -4.14 2.07
C PRO A 22 1.09 -5.55 2.62
N LEU A 23 2.07 -6.27 2.04
CA LEU A 23 2.49 -7.61 2.50
C LEU A 23 3.14 -7.55 3.88
N LEU A 24 3.94 -6.51 4.14
CA LEU A 24 4.53 -6.27 5.46
C LEU A 24 3.45 -6.17 6.55
N GLY A 25 2.29 -5.57 6.25
CA GLY A 25 1.14 -5.56 7.16
C GLY A 25 0.65 -6.95 7.54
N PHE A 26 0.56 -7.88 6.58
CA PHE A 26 0.19 -9.28 6.86
C PHE A 26 1.26 -10.00 7.70
N PHE A 27 2.54 -9.81 7.38
CA PHE A 27 3.64 -10.41 8.16
C PHE A 27 3.67 -9.90 9.61
N LEU A 28 3.47 -8.60 9.82
CA LEU A 28 3.41 -8.01 11.17
C LEU A 28 2.20 -8.53 11.94
N ALA A 29 1.01 -8.60 11.32
CA ALA A 29 -0.17 -9.18 11.95
C ALA A 29 0.07 -10.63 12.38
N ALA A 30 0.68 -11.44 11.51
CA ALA A 30 1.03 -12.83 11.82
C ALA A 30 2.02 -12.93 12.99
N ALA A 31 3.07 -12.11 12.97
CA ALA A 31 4.11 -12.11 14.00
C ALA A 31 3.57 -11.68 15.39
N ILE A 32 2.70 -10.65 15.42
CA ILE A 32 2.05 -10.19 16.65
C ILE A 32 1.13 -11.29 17.20
N SER A 33 0.30 -11.88 16.34
CA SER A 33 -0.62 -12.96 16.73
C SER A 33 0.13 -14.16 17.32
N ALA A 34 1.22 -14.57 16.68
CA ALA A 34 2.07 -15.67 17.15
C ALA A 34 2.76 -15.36 18.48
N ARG A 35 3.22 -14.11 18.69
CA ARG A 35 3.97 -13.72 19.89
C ARG A 35 3.08 -13.48 21.11
N PHE A 36 1.88 -12.94 20.92
CA PHE A 36 0.97 -12.58 22.01
C PHE A 36 -0.16 -13.59 22.22
N GLY A 37 -0.22 -14.66 21.43
CA GLY A 37 -1.27 -15.69 21.54
C GLY A 37 -2.66 -15.15 21.23
N MET A 38 -2.77 -14.03 20.50
CA MET A 38 -4.05 -13.46 20.10
C MET A 38 -4.60 -14.22 18.90
N ALA A 39 -5.85 -14.68 19.01
CA ALA A 39 -6.61 -15.17 17.87
C ALA A 39 -7.00 -13.98 17.00
N ALA A 40 -6.14 -13.61 16.06
CA ALA A 40 -6.47 -12.63 15.03
C ALA A 40 -7.17 -13.34 13.86
N GLY A 41 -8.33 -12.82 13.45
CA GLY A 41 -9.06 -13.32 12.29
C GLY A 41 -8.56 -12.69 10.99
N THR A 42 -8.87 -13.27 9.83
CA THR A 42 -8.46 -12.72 8.52
C THR A 42 -8.82 -11.24 8.31
N ALA A 43 -9.90 -10.77 8.94
CA ALA A 43 -10.30 -9.37 8.95
C ALA A 43 -9.28 -8.45 9.65
N ASP A 44 -8.68 -8.88 10.76
CA ASP A 44 -7.72 -8.08 11.53
C ASP A 44 -6.41 -7.88 10.75
N PHE A 45 -5.96 -8.93 10.04
CA PHE A 45 -4.79 -8.88 9.17
C PHE A 45 -5.02 -7.93 8.01
N PHE A 46 -6.22 -7.98 7.42
CA PHE A 46 -6.61 -7.10 6.33
C PHE A 46 -6.66 -5.63 6.79
N LEU A 47 -7.24 -5.35 7.96
CA LEU A 47 -7.27 -4.00 8.53
C LEU A 47 -5.87 -3.45 8.80
N LEU A 48 -4.97 -4.26 9.35
CA LEU A 48 -3.58 -3.83 9.56
C LEU A 48 -2.86 -3.56 8.23
N SER A 49 -3.08 -4.39 7.21
CA SER A 49 -2.53 -4.17 5.88
C SER A 49 -3.04 -2.87 5.25
N ILE A 50 -4.34 -2.56 5.38
CA ILE A 50 -4.91 -1.28 4.95
C ILE A 50 -4.24 -0.12 5.68
N ALA A 51 -4.10 -0.21 7.01
CA ALA A 51 -3.51 0.87 7.82
C ALA A 51 -2.04 1.14 7.42
N ILE A 52 -1.23 0.09 7.28
CA ILE A 52 0.16 0.20 6.83
C ILE A 52 0.22 0.81 5.43
N THR A 53 -0.62 0.34 4.50
CA THR A 53 -0.66 0.86 3.13
C THR A 53 -1.07 2.33 3.09
N ALA A 54 -2.07 2.73 3.88
CA ALA A 54 -2.52 4.12 3.96
C ALA A 54 -1.41 5.03 4.48
N VAL A 55 -0.67 4.60 5.52
CA VAL A 55 0.50 5.31 6.05
C VAL A 55 1.62 5.37 5.01
N THR A 56 1.93 4.26 4.32
CA THR A 56 2.94 4.23 3.25
C THR A 56 2.61 5.23 2.15
N LEU A 57 1.37 5.24 1.65
CA LEU A 57 0.94 6.14 0.59
C LEU A 57 0.96 7.61 1.04
N PHE A 58 0.55 7.86 2.29
CA PHE A 58 0.57 9.21 2.84
C PHE A 58 2.01 9.71 2.91
N LEU A 59 2.92 8.92 3.49
CA LEU A 59 4.34 9.24 3.56
C LEU A 59 4.94 9.45 2.17
N LEU A 60 4.61 8.59 1.20
CA LEU A 60 5.06 8.75 -0.18
C LEU A 60 4.59 10.09 -0.76
N GLY A 61 3.34 10.48 -0.52
CA GLY A 61 2.81 11.78 -0.92
C GLY A 61 3.48 12.95 -0.20
N THR A 62 3.82 12.82 1.08
CA THR A 62 4.58 13.85 1.80
C THR A 62 6.00 14.00 1.25
N ILE A 63 6.70 12.89 0.95
CA ILE A 63 8.03 12.91 0.34
C ILE A 63 7.95 13.52 -1.06
N LYS A 64 6.92 13.16 -1.85
CA LYS A 64 6.67 13.76 -3.17
C LYS A 64 6.55 15.28 -3.09
N SER A 65 5.93 15.81 -2.03
CA SER A 65 5.70 17.26 -1.87
C SER A 65 6.99 18.08 -1.71
N THR A 66 8.08 17.48 -1.24
CA THR A 66 9.36 18.21 -1.05
C THR A 66 10.05 18.52 -2.37
N PHE A 67 9.72 17.78 -3.43
CA PHE A 67 10.26 17.97 -4.77
C PHE A 67 9.31 18.75 -5.72
N GLY A 68 8.11 19.10 -5.26
CA GLY A 68 7.08 19.77 -6.05
C GLY A 68 6.52 21.03 -5.36
N SER A 69 5.47 21.59 -5.95
CA SER A 69 4.68 22.66 -5.34
C SER A 69 3.44 22.06 -4.66
N GLY A 70 3.32 22.22 -3.33
CA GLY A 70 2.17 21.76 -2.57
C GLY A 70 2.46 21.63 -1.08
N THR A 71 1.42 21.62 -0.25
CA THR A 71 1.57 21.33 1.19
C THR A 71 1.71 19.83 1.41
N TRP A 72 2.57 19.44 2.36
CA TRP A 72 2.89 18.04 2.65
C TRP A 72 1.66 17.19 2.92
N TRP A 73 0.73 17.70 3.73
CA TRP A 73 -0.49 17.01 4.12
C TRP A 73 -1.48 16.86 2.96
N SER A 74 -1.61 17.88 2.09
CA SER A 74 -2.49 17.81 0.92
C SER A 74 -1.98 16.77 -0.08
N SER A 75 -0.68 16.78 -0.37
CA SER A 75 -0.06 15.79 -1.27
C SER A 75 -0.14 14.37 -0.69
N GLY A 76 0.06 14.23 0.62
CA GLY A 76 -0.13 12.96 1.33
C GLY A 76 -1.56 12.42 1.18
N LEU A 77 -2.57 13.25 1.46
CA LEU A 77 -3.97 12.86 1.33
C LEU A 77 -4.36 12.55 -0.12
N GLU A 78 -3.87 13.31 -1.08
CA GLU A 78 -4.13 13.07 -2.51
C GLU A 78 -3.62 11.69 -2.94
N VAL A 79 -2.37 11.35 -2.61
CA VAL A 79 -1.77 10.05 -2.95
C VAL A 79 -2.48 8.90 -2.22
N SER A 80 -2.81 9.06 -0.94
CA SER A 80 -3.60 8.07 -0.20
C SER A 80 -5.00 7.89 -0.78
N ALA A 81 -5.68 8.96 -1.19
CA ALA A 81 -7.02 8.90 -1.76
C ALA A 81 -7.03 8.18 -3.11
N ILE A 82 -6.08 8.52 -4.00
CA ILE A 82 -5.93 7.83 -5.29
C ILE A 82 -5.68 6.35 -5.08
N GLY A 83 -4.78 5.98 -4.16
CA GLY A 83 -4.52 4.58 -3.83
C GLY A 83 -5.72 3.87 -3.21
N GLY A 84 -6.49 4.55 -2.35
CA GLY A 84 -7.72 4.01 -1.76
C GLY A 84 -8.81 3.74 -2.80
N ILE A 85 -8.98 4.64 -3.78
CA ILE A 85 -9.88 4.43 -4.92
C ILE A 85 -9.41 3.23 -5.74
N ALA A 86 -8.12 3.16 -6.07
CA ALA A 86 -7.56 2.03 -6.82
C ALA A 86 -7.74 0.69 -6.09
N ALA A 87 -7.50 0.65 -4.78
CA ALA A 87 -7.71 -0.53 -3.96
C ALA A 87 -9.19 -0.95 -3.92
N SER A 88 -10.10 0.02 -3.85
CA SER A 88 -11.55 -0.24 -3.88
C SER A 88 -11.96 -0.84 -5.22
N VAL A 89 -11.50 -0.26 -6.33
CA VAL A 89 -11.75 -0.79 -7.69
C VAL A 89 -11.22 -2.22 -7.82
N ALA A 90 -10.02 -2.51 -7.30
CA ALA A 90 -9.43 -3.85 -7.31
C ALA A 90 -10.24 -4.86 -6.47
N TYR A 91 -10.72 -4.45 -5.28
CA TYR A 91 -11.54 -5.30 -4.43
C TYR A 91 -12.86 -5.65 -5.11
N PHE A 92 -13.56 -4.65 -5.65
CA PHE A 92 -14.82 -4.89 -6.34
C PHE A 92 -14.61 -5.72 -7.59
N SER A 93 -13.64 -5.40 -8.44
CA SER A 93 -13.38 -6.21 -9.65
C SER A 93 -13.08 -7.66 -9.31
N ALA A 94 -12.31 -7.93 -8.25
CA ALA A 94 -12.10 -9.29 -7.76
C ALA A 94 -13.40 -9.96 -7.28
N SER A 95 -14.29 -9.23 -6.59
CA SER A 95 -15.59 -9.77 -6.18
C SER A 95 -16.51 -10.08 -7.37
N TRP A 96 -16.52 -9.24 -8.40
CA TRP A 96 -17.28 -9.47 -9.63
C TRP A 96 -16.81 -10.73 -10.35
N VAL A 97 -15.49 -10.95 -10.41
CA VAL A 97 -14.92 -12.15 -11.02
C VAL A 97 -15.33 -13.42 -10.26
N LYS A 98 -15.36 -13.40 -8.93
CA LYS A 98 -15.82 -14.56 -8.12
C LYS A 98 -17.27 -14.94 -8.46
N VAL A 99 -18.15 -13.94 -8.51
CA VAL A 99 -19.56 -14.13 -8.90
C VAL A 99 -19.69 -14.74 -10.29
N LEU A 100 -18.82 -14.37 -11.25
CA LEU A 100 -18.84 -14.93 -12.61
C LEU A 100 -18.35 -16.39 -12.66
N ILE A 101 -17.41 -16.76 -11.80
CA ILE A 101 -16.85 -18.12 -11.72
C ILE A 101 -17.78 -19.07 -10.94
N GLY A 102 -18.72 -18.53 -10.16
CA GLY A 102 -19.68 -19.30 -9.37
C GLY A 102 -19.17 -19.72 -7.99
N ASP A 103 -18.11 -19.07 -7.51
CA ASP A 103 -17.60 -19.13 -6.12
C ASP A 103 -18.24 -18.04 -5.25
#